data_AF-A0A7I7S7X9-F1
#
_entry.id   AF-A0A7I7S7X9-F1
#
_cell.length_a   1.000
_cell.length_b   1.000
_cell.length_c   1.000
_cell.angle_alpha   90.00
_cell.angle_beta   90.00
_cell.angle_gamma   90.00
#
_symmetry.space_group_name_H-M   'P 1'
#
loop_
_entity.id
_entity.type
_entity.pdbx_description
1 polymer ?
#
loop_
_entity_poly.entity_id
_entity_poly.type
_entity_poly.pdbx_seq_one_letter_code
_entity_poly.pdbx_strand_id
1 'polypeptide(L)'
;MASPRLRTAEFRETGGKAGGVFEGKPLVLVHHVGAKSGKERIAPLVPYLDGDRIVIFASKGGSDTNPDWYHNLVANPDTVVELGAETFRVTARVLSGDERDDVYAKQTGVEPQFGEYQRKTSRVIPVIELQRVVDLAMAVTVLLEIKLKPESVAEARELMGRELQTTRAFDGNLALDVIVDEDDPTHWIIYERWNSVEQDEAYRSFRAGEGQITGLPALLAAPPVKTRYLDTDI
;
A
#
# COMPACT_ATOMS: atom_id res chain seq x y z
N MET A 1 -34.02 -11.72 6.81
CA MET A 1 -33.21 -12.74 6.12
C MET A 1 -31.79 -12.66 6.63
N ALA A 2 -31.23 -13.75 7.14
CA ALA A 2 -29.85 -13.78 7.61
C ALA A 2 -28.89 -13.62 6.42
N SER A 3 -27.96 -12.66 6.51
CA SER A 3 -26.91 -12.47 5.50
C SER A 3 -26.03 -13.74 5.42
N PRO A 4 -25.69 -14.25 4.23
CA PRO A 4 -24.82 -15.42 4.10
C PRO A 4 -23.50 -15.13 4.82
N ARG A 5 -23.22 -15.88 5.89
CA ARG A 5 -21.94 -15.74 6.59
C ARG A 5 -20.85 -16.30 5.68
N LEU A 6 -19.97 -15.44 5.20
CA LEU A 6 -18.71 -15.88 4.61
C LEU A 6 -17.97 -16.74 5.65
N ARG A 7 -17.49 -17.91 5.23
CA ARG A 7 -16.55 -18.69 6.04
C ARG A 7 -15.16 -18.13 5.79
N THR A 8 -14.54 -17.55 6.79
CA THR A 8 -13.19 -16.96 6.69
C THR A 8 -12.15 -17.96 6.17
N ALA A 9 -12.33 -19.25 6.46
CA ALA A 9 -11.48 -20.33 5.94
C ALA A 9 -11.54 -20.45 4.41
N GLU A 10 -12.74 -20.32 3.83
CA GLU A 10 -12.95 -20.41 2.37
C GLU A 10 -12.28 -19.25 1.62
N PHE A 11 -12.30 -18.05 2.21
CA PHE A 11 -11.57 -16.90 1.68
C PHE A 11 -10.05 -17.16 1.66
N ARG A 12 -9.50 -17.67 2.76
CA ARG A 12 -8.05 -17.91 2.89
C ARG A 12 -7.58 -19.05 1.98
N GLU A 13 -8.35 -20.13 1.86
CA GLU A 13 -8.03 -21.28 1.01
C GLU A 13 -8.05 -20.97 -0.48
N THR A 14 -8.79 -19.95 -0.90
CA THR A 14 -8.96 -19.58 -2.32
C THR A 14 -8.13 -18.36 -2.74
N GLY A 15 -7.23 -17.89 -1.89
CA GLY A 15 -6.42 -16.70 -2.15
C GLY A 15 -7.24 -15.41 -2.22
N GLY A 16 -8.29 -15.32 -1.41
CA GLY A 16 -9.11 -14.12 -1.26
C GLY A 16 -10.37 -14.07 -2.12
N LYS A 17 -10.79 -15.21 -2.70
CA LYS A 17 -12.04 -15.31 -3.47
C LYS A 17 -13.19 -15.79 -2.57
N ALA A 18 -14.42 -15.43 -2.91
CA ALA A 18 -15.60 -15.83 -2.16
C ALA A 18 -16.78 -16.10 -3.10
N GLY A 19 -17.58 -17.11 -2.78
CA GLY A 19 -18.84 -17.38 -3.49
C GLY A 19 -20.03 -16.55 -2.98
N GLY A 20 -21.19 -16.71 -3.62
CA GLY A 20 -22.44 -16.10 -3.18
C GLY A 20 -22.48 -14.59 -3.43
N VAL A 21 -22.87 -13.81 -2.41
CA VAL A 21 -23.03 -12.34 -2.55
C VAL A 21 -21.72 -11.58 -2.82
N PHE A 22 -20.57 -12.26 -2.69
CA PHE A 22 -19.24 -11.71 -2.91
C PHE A 22 -18.59 -12.20 -4.22
N GLU A 23 -19.29 -13.05 -4.98
CA GLU A 23 -18.74 -13.65 -6.20
C GLU A 23 -18.38 -12.57 -7.24
N GLY A 24 -17.15 -12.63 -7.75
CA GLY A 24 -16.62 -11.69 -8.73
C GLY A 24 -16.25 -10.31 -8.20
N LYS A 25 -16.34 -10.06 -6.88
CA LYS A 25 -16.03 -8.77 -6.25
C LYS A 25 -14.72 -8.82 -5.47
N PRO A 26 -13.99 -7.69 -5.35
CA PRO A 26 -12.91 -7.60 -4.38
C PRO A 26 -13.47 -7.79 -2.97
N LEU A 27 -12.69 -8.41 -2.10
CA LEU A 27 -13.10 -8.68 -0.73
C LEU A 27 -11.92 -8.41 0.23
N VAL A 28 -12.21 -7.65 1.27
CA VAL A 28 -11.29 -7.37 2.38
C VAL A 28 -11.86 -7.94 3.67
N LEU A 29 -11.04 -8.65 4.42
CA LEU A 29 -11.36 -9.05 5.79
C LEU A 29 -10.77 -8.02 6.75
N VAL A 30 -11.64 -7.27 7.42
CA VAL A 30 -11.22 -6.27 8.40
C VAL A 30 -11.29 -6.86 9.79
N HIS A 31 -10.13 -7.01 10.43
CA HIS A 31 -10.07 -7.36 11.84
C HIS A 31 -10.50 -6.15 12.67
N HIS A 32 -11.24 -6.37 13.75
CA HIS A 32 -11.64 -5.29 14.64
C HIS A 32 -11.89 -5.81 16.06
N VAL A 33 -11.54 -4.98 17.05
CA VAL A 33 -11.74 -5.28 18.47
C VAL A 33 -13.02 -4.61 18.95
N GLY A 34 -13.93 -5.39 19.52
CA GLY A 34 -15.19 -4.86 20.03
C GLY A 34 -14.97 -3.78 21.10
N ALA A 35 -15.27 -2.50 20.82
CA ALA A 35 -14.92 -1.35 21.67
C ALA A 35 -15.39 -1.47 23.13
N LYS A 36 -16.53 -2.14 23.35
CA LYS A 36 -17.07 -2.40 24.69
C LYS A 36 -16.66 -3.76 25.28
N SER A 37 -16.32 -4.72 24.42
CA SER A 37 -16.19 -6.13 24.79
C SER A 37 -14.76 -6.67 24.80
N GLY A 38 -13.80 -5.97 24.16
CA GLY A 38 -12.44 -6.45 23.93
C GLY A 38 -12.31 -7.65 23.00
N LYS A 39 -13.43 -8.21 22.49
CA LYS A 39 -13.40 -9.41 21.64
C LYS A 39 -13.01 -9.08 20.20
N GLU A 40 -12.00 -9.79 19.70
CA GLU A 40 -11.63 -9.81 18.30
C GLU A 40 -12.74 -10.39 17.41
N ARG A 41 -12.91 -9.77 16.25
CA ARG A 41 -13.91 -10.11 15.25
C ARG A 41 -13.37 -9.77 13.86
N ILE A 42 -13.97 -10.38 12.85
CA ILE A 42 -13.62 -10.16 11.45
C ILE A 42 -14.88 -9.76 10.69
N ALA A 43 -14.80 -8.67 9.93
CA ALA A 43 -15.86 -8.20 9.05
C ALA A 43 -15.44 -8.38 7.58
N PRO A 44 -16.10 -9.28 6.80
CA PRO A 44 -15.91 -9.36 5.37
C PRO A 44 -16.66 -8.21 4.67
N LEU A 45 -15.94 -7.41 3.89
CA LEU A 45 -16.47 -6.23 3.21
C LEU A 45 -16.01 -6.18 1.75
N VAL A 46 -16.86 -5.65 0.87
CA VAL A 46 -16.46 -5.30 -0.49
C VAL A 46 -15.85 -3.90 -0.44
N PRO A 47 -14.54 -3.74 -0.68
CA PRO A 47 -13.91 -2.43 -0.72
C PRO A 47 -14.09 -1.76 -2.09
N TYR A 48 -13.91 -0.44 -2.12
CA TYR A 48 -13.54 0.29 -3.31
C TYR A 48 -12.01 0.39 -3.37
N LEU A 49 -11.43 0.03 -4.50
CA LEU A 49 -9.98 0.08 -4.75
C LEU A 49 -9.69 1.14 -5.81
N ASP A 50 -8.80 2.09 -5.49
CA ASP A 50 -8.34 3.18 -6.38
C ASP A 50 -6.82 3.28 -6.27
N GLY A 51 -6.10 2.53 -7.13
CA GLY A 51 -4.68 2.25 -6.94
C GLY A 51 -4.44 1.51 -5.62
N ASP A 52 -3.56 2.05 -4.78
CA ASP A 52 -3.26 1.51 -3.45
C ASP A 52 -4.27 1.94 -2.37
N ARG A 53 -5.23 2.80 -2.72
CA ARG A 53 -6.26 3.24 -1.76
C ARG A 53 -7.29 2.15 -1.57
N ILE A 54 -7.51 1.77 -0.31
CA ILE A 54 -8.52 0.81 0.10
C ILE A 54 -9.59 1.53 0.90
N VAL A 55 -10.82 1.56 0.40
CA VAL A 55 -11.93 2.25 1.05
C VAL A 55 -13.07 1.28 1.36
N ILE A 56 -13.59 1.34 2.59
CA ILE A 56 -14.75 0.57 3.04
C ILE A 56 -15.92 1.48 3.42
N PHE A 57 -17.13 0.94 3.34
CA PHE A 57 -18.37 1.69 3.50
C PHE A 57 -19.23 1.09 4.60
N ALA A 58 -19.55 1.87 5.62
CA ALA A 58 -20.42 1.48 6.73
C ALA A 58 -21.92 1.53 6.34
N SER A 59 -22.27 0.96 5.18
CA SER A 59 -23.60 1.09 4.58
C SER A 59 -24.65 0.27 5.31
N LYS A 60 -24.32 -0.95 5.77
CA LYS A 60 -25.25 -1.88 6.45
C LYS A 60 -26.59 -1.99 5.71
N GLY A 61 -26.54 -2.00 4.37
CA GLY A 61 -27.72 -2.04 3.50
C GLY A 61 -28.67 -0.85 3.58
N GLY A 62 -28.20 0.31 4.08
CA GLY A 62 -29.03 1.50 4.31
C GLY A 62 -29.81 1.45 5.64
N SER A 63 -29.40 0.62 6.60
CA SER A 63 -29.97 0.63 7.96
C SER A 63 -29.78 1.98 8.65
N ASP A 64 -30.70 2.38 9.54
CA ASP A 64 -30.60 3.59 10.37
C ASP A 64 -29.49 3.57 11.41
N THR A 65 -28.80 2.44 11.57
CA THR A 65 -27.66 2.31 12.48
C THR A 65 -26.40 1.95 11.73
N ASN A 66 -25.26 2.42 12.23
CA ASN A 66 -23.96 1.96 11.75
C ASN A 66 -23.73 0.48 12.14
N PRO A 67 -22.88 -0.25 11.41
CA PRO A 67 -22.46 -1.59 11.79
C PRO A 67 -21.49 -1.54 12.99
N ASP A 68 -21.47 -2.59 13.81
CA ASP A 68 -20.63 -2.62 15.01
C ASP A 68 -19.15 -2.43 14.70
N TRP A 69 -18.67 -2.98 13.57
CA TRP A 69 -17.28 -2.82 13.14
C TRP A 69 -16.90 -1.34 12.93
N TYR A 70 -17.83 -0.47 12.51
CA TYR A 70 -17.54 0.95 12.36
C TYR A 70 -17.19 1.59 13.71
N HIS A 71 -18.01 1.34 14.73
CA HIS A 71 -17.76 1.85 16.07
C HIS A 71 -16.46 1.29 16.67
N ASN A 72 -16.13 0.05 16.34
CA ASN A 72 -14.91 -0.60 16.77
C ASN A 72 -13.66 0.04 16.15
N LEU A 73 -13.69 0.34 14.85
CA LEU A 73 -12.59 1.02 14.15
C LEU A 73 -12.45 2.48 14.57
N VAL A 74 -13.56 3.18 14.86
CA VAL A 74 -13.47 4.55 15.41
C VAL A 74 -12.78 4.56 16.78
N ALA A 75 -13.02 3.54 17.60
CA ALA A 75 -12.40 3.43 18.93
C ALA A 75 -10.95 2.89 18.87
N ASN A 76 -10.66 1.99 17.93
CA ASN A 76 -9.35 1.36 17.74
C ASN A 76 -9.02 1.37 16.24
N PRO A 77 -8.46 2.47 15.72
CA PRO A 77 -8.28 2.65 14.28
C PRO A 77 -7.14 1.79 13.72
N ASP A 78 -6.13 1.47 14.54
CA ASP A 78 -5.02 0.62 14.13
C ASP A 78 -5.44 -0.85 14.17
N THR A 79 -5.39 -1.51 13.02
CA THR A 79 -5.83 -2.90 12.87
C THR A 79 -5.07 -3.62 11.76
N VAL A 80 -5.46 -4.86 11.50
CA VAL A 80 -4.95 -5.72 10.44
C VAL A 80 -6.07 -5.99 9.43
N VAL A 81 -5.73 -6.05 8.15
CA VAL A 81 -6.64 -6.47 7.10
C VAL A 81 -6.03 -7.58 6.26
N GLU A 82 -6.89 -8.43 5.72
CA GLU A 82 -6.52 -9.41 4.70
C GLU A 82 -7.16 -8.99 3.37
N LEU A 83 -6.36 -8.79 2.33
CA LEU A 83 -6.80 -8.42 0.99
C LEU A 83 -6.11 -9.34 -0.01
N GLY A 84 -6.89 -10.16 -0.72
CA GLY A 84 -6.30 -11.20 -1.59
C GLY A 84 -5.48 -12.20 -0.76
N ALA A 85 -4.19 -12.32 -1.10
CA ALA A 85 -3.23 -13.17 -0.40
C ALA A 85 -2.41 -12.41 0.67
N GLU A 86 -2.54 -11.09 0.76
CA GLU A 86 -1.76 -10.28 1.69
C GLU A 86 -2.49 -10.08 3.03
N THR A 87 -1.70 -9.99 4.10
CA THR A 87 -2.14 -9.56 5.43
C THR A 87 -1.23 -8.43 5.89
N PHE A 88 -1.78 -7.26 6.20
CA PHE A 88 -0.99 -6.09 6.58
C PHE A 88 -1.71 -5.18 7.57
N ARG A 89 -0.93 -4.34 8.27
CA ARG A 89 -1.45 -3.35 9.22
C ARG A 89 -1.98 -2.12 8.50
N VAL A 90 -3.05 -1.56 9.03
CA VAL A 90 -3.67 -0.33 8.56
C VAL A 90 -4.09 0.55 9.73
N THR A 91 -4.20 1.85 9.47
CA THR A 91 -4.92 2.80 10.32
C THR A 91 -6.20 3.21 9.59
N ALA A 92 -7.34 3.00 10.24
CA ALA A 92 -8.65 3.36 9.71
C ALA A 92 -8.94 4.86 9.90
N ARG A 93 -9.10 5.60 8.80
CA ARG A 93 -9.44 7.02 8.79
C ARG A 93 -10.86 7.23 8.27
N VAL A 94 -11.73 7.80 9.09
CA VAL A 94 -13.08 8.20 8.65
C VAL A 94 -12.98 9.45 7.78
N LEU A 95 -13.45 9.36 6.54
CA LEU A 95 -13.51 10.49 5.62
C LEU A 95 -14.66 11.43 6.00
N SER A 96 -14.52 12.71 5.70
CA SER A 96 -15.53 13.73 6.00
C SER A 96 -15.67 14.75 4.89
N GLY A 97 -16.79 15.49 4.88
CA GLY A 97 -17.06 16.56 3.90
C GLY A 97 -16.94 16.11 2.45
N ASP A 98 -16.38 16.99 1.62
CA ASP A 98 -16.24 16.80 0.18
C ASP A 98 -15.44 15.53 -0.16
N GLU A 99 -14.38 15.22 0.59
CA GLU A 99 -13.57 14.01 0.37
C GLU A 99 -14.42 12.74 0.49
N ARG A 100 -15.30 12.69 1.50
CA ARG A 100 -16.23 11.56 1.68
C ARG A 100 -17.21 11.48 0.52
N ASP A 101 -17.77 12.62 0.12
CA ASP A 101 -18.84 12.66 -0.88
C ASP A 101 -18.34 12.28 -2.27
N ASP A 102 -17.14 12.73 -2.63
CA ASP A 102 -16.47 12.35 -3.88
C ASP A 102 -16.24 10.83 -3.96
N VAL A 103 -15.70 10.24 -2.88
CA VAL A 103 -15.44 8.79 -2.83
C VAL A 103 -16.75 7.98 -2.84
N TYR A 104 -17.79 8.45 -2.15
CA TYR A 104 -19.09 7.80 -2.18
C TYR A 104 -19.75 7.87 -3.57
N ALA A 105 -19.60 9.01 -4.27
CA ALA A 105 -20.09 9.17 -5.63
C ALA A 105 -19.38 8.21 -6.60
N LYS A 106 -18.05 8.09 -6.50
CA LYS A 106 -17.27 7.09 -7.26
C LYS A 106 -17.79 5.67 -7.02
N GLN A 107 -18.00 5.29 -5.77
CA GLN A 107 -18.54 3.97 -5.42
C GLN A 107 -19.95 3.75 -5.98
N THR A 108 -20.79 4.77 -5.98
CA THR A 108 -22.14 4.69 -6.56
C THR A 108 -22.10 4.50 -8.08
N GLY A 109 -21.09 5.05 -8.76
CA GLY A 109 -20.85 4.82 -10.19
C GLY A 109 -20.48 3.36 -10.51
N VAL A 110 -19.74 2.68 -9.62
CA VAL A 110 -19.34 1.27 -9.79
C VAL A 110 -20.43 0.31 -9.30
N GLU A 111 -21.06 0.63 -8.17
CA GLU A 111 -22.05 -0.19 -7.48
C GLU A 111 -23.32 0.65 -7.20
N PRO A 112 -24.25 0.78 -8.16
CA PRO A 112 -25.44 1.66 -8.07
C PRO A 112 -26.31 1.42 -6.82
N GLN A 113 -26.27 0.22 -6.24
CA GLN A 113 -26.94 -0.12 -4.98
C GLN A 113 -26.55 0.79 -3.80
N PHE A 114 -25.36 1.39 -3.81
CA PHE A 114 -24.94 2.35 -2.79
C PHE A 114 -25.75 3.65 -2.83
N GLY A 115 -26.24 4.05 -4.00
CA GLY A 115 -27.19 5.14 -4.13
C GLY A 115 -28.53 4.82 -3.44
N GLU A 116 -29.00 3.58 -3.56
CA GLU A 116 -30.21 3.13 -2.85
C GLU A 116 -30.01 3.08 -1.33
N TYR A 117 -28.84 2.64 -0.85
CA TYR A 117 -28.55 2.62 0.58
C TYR A 117 -28.55 4.03 1.18
N GLN A 118 -27.99 5.02 0.49
CA GLN A 118 -27.99 6.42 0.92
C GLN A 118 -29.43 6.99 0.99
N ARG A 119 -30.30 6.63 0.04
CA ARG A 119 -31.71 7.06 0.03
C ARG A 119 -32.56 6.45 1.14
N LYS A 120 -32.17 5.27 1.66
CA LYS A 120 -32.94 4.53 2.66
C LYS A 120 -32.80 5.04 4.09
N THR A 121 -31.88 5.95 4.35
CA THR A 121 -31.60 6.43 5.72
C THR A 121 -31.29 7.92 5.74
N SER A 122 -31.47 8.55 6.90
CA SER A 122 -31.14 9.96 7.13
C SER A 122 -29.71 10.18 7.62
N ARG A 123 -29.02 9.12 8.07
CA ARG A 123 -27.60 9.24 8.47
C ARG A 123 -26.71 9.37 7.24
N VAL A 124 -25.62 10.13 7.40
CA VAL A 124 -24.52 10.06 6.44
C VAL A 124 -23.84 8.71 6.59
N ILE A 125 -23.85 7.89 5.54
CA ILE A 125 -23.15 6.59 5.56
C ILE A 125 -21.65 6.84 5.67
N PRO A 126 -20.98 6.37 6.75
CA PRO A 126 -19.55 6.61 6.90
C PRO A 126 -18.74 5.90 5.81
N VAL A 127 -17.71 6.60 5.34
CA VAL A 127 -16.68 6.12 4.41
C VAL A 127 -15.37 6.11 5.16
N ILE A 128 -14.65 5.00 5.09
CA ILE A 128 -13.43 4.78 5.88
C ILE A 128 -12.33 4.37 4.91
N GLU A 129 -11.25 5.13 4.89
CA GLU A 129 -10.01 4.75 4.22
C GLU A 129 -9.16 3.89 5.15
N LEU A 130 -8.63 2.79 4.63
CA LEU A 130 -7.70 1.90 5.33
C LEU A 130 -6.29 2.23 4.85
N GLN A 131 -5.58 3.03 5.63
CA GLN A 131 -4.25 3.53 5.28
C GLN A 131 -3.21 2.48 5.70
N ARG A 132 -2.50 1.89 4.73
CA ARG A 132 -1.44 0.91 5.02
C ARG A 132 -0.38 1.55 5.92
N VAL A 133 -0.12 0.92 7.06
CA VAL A 133 0.96 1.35 7.97
C VAL A 133 2.26 0.85 7.39
N VAL A 134 3.11 1.79 6.97
CA VAL A 134 4.52 1.56 6.69
C VAL A 134 5.21 1.53 8.04
N ASP A 135 5.69 0.36 8.47
CA ASP A 135 6.48 0.28 9.69
C ASP A 135 7.86 0.85 9.41
N LEU A 136 8.05 2.13 9.72
CA LEU A 136 9.32 2.81 9.52
C LEU A 136 10.45 2.21 10.37
N ALA A 137 10.15 1.45 11.43
CA ALA A 137 11.18 0.72 12.18
C ALA A 137 11.76 -0.46 11.38
N MET A 138 11.04 -0.94 10.37
CA MET A 138 11.50 -1.99 9.45
C MET A 138 12.08 -1.42 8.16
N ALA A 139 11.90 -0.12 7.90
CA ALA A 139 12.41 0.53 6.72
C ALA A 139 13.95 0.53 6.71
N VAL A 140 14.49 0.46 5.51
CA VAL A 140 15.92 0.38 5.28
C VAL A 140 16.33 1.49 4.34
N THR A 141 17.40 2.18 4.69
CA THR A 141 18.04 3.16 3.82
C THR A 141 19.24 2.51 3.14
N VAL A 142 19.35 2.63 1.83
CA VAL A 142 20.52 2.17 1.07
C VAL A 142 21.17 3.36 0.41
N LEU A 143 22.48 3.48 0.63
CA LEU A 143 23.33 4.36 -0.16
C LEU A 143 24.13 3.49 -1.13
N LEU A 144 23.94 3.74 -2.41
CA LEU A 144 24.77 3.18 -3.46
C LEU A 144 25.66 4.29 -4.03
N GLU A 145 26.92 4.26 -3.63
CA GLU A 145 27.94 5.18 -4.11
C GLU A 145 28.52 4.64 -5.41
N ILE A 146 28.47 5.47 -6.45
CA ILE A 146 29.06 5.15 -7.75
C ILE A 146 30.12 6.20 -8.11
N LYS A 147 31.22 5.72 -8.68
CA LYS A 147 32.25 6.55 -9.27
C LYS A 147 32.25 6.36 -10.78
N LEU A 148 31.93 7.41 -11.51
CA LEU A 148 31.88 7.42 -12.96
C LEU A 148 33.25 7.79 -13.55
N LYS A 149 33.48 7.37 -14.80
CA LYS A 149 34.56 7.95 -15.61
C LYS A 149 34.18 9.39 -15.98
N PRO A 150 35.12 10.35 -15.99
CA PRO A 150 34.82 11.75 -16.31
C PRO A 150 34.09 11.93 -17.66
N GLU A 151 34.49 11.17 -18.67
CA GLU A 151 33.89 11.20 -20.01
C GLU A 151 32.49 10.56 -20.09
N SER A 152 32.12 9.75 -19.09
CA SER A 152 30.87 8.98 -19.07
C SER A 152 29.72 9.67 -18.33
N VAL A 153 29.94 10.83 -17.70
CA VAL A 153 28.93 11.50 -16.85
C VAL A 153 27.64 11.80 -17.62
N ALA A 154 27.73 12.30 -18.86
CA ALA A 154 26.55 12.62 -19.67
C ALA A 154 25.74 11.36 -20.02
N GLU A 155 26.41 10.31 -20.48
CA GLU A 155 25.80 9.03 -20.81
C GLU A 155 25.16 8.38 -19.56
N ALA A 156 25.82 8.46 -18.41
CA ALA A 156 25.29 7.97 -17.15
C ALA A 156 24.00 8.70 -16.75
N ARG A 157 23.88 10.02 -16.98
CA ARG A 157 22.66 10.77 -16.67
C ARG A 157 21.48 10.27 -17.48
N GLU A 158 21.69 10.04 -18.78
CA GLU A 158 20.65 9.51 -19.66
C GLU A 158 20.25 8.09 -19.27
N LEU A 159 21.23 7.22 -19.01
CA LEU A 159 20.99 5.85 -18.59
C LEU A 159 20.21 5.81 -17.27
N MET A 160 20.70 6.46 -16.23
CA MET A 160 20.08 6.45 -14.90
C MET A 160 18.70 7.13 -14.92
N GLY A 161 18.51 8.18 -15.73
CA GLY A 161 17.21 8.84 -15.90
C GLY A 161 16.10 7.90 -16.41
N ARG A 162 16.46 6.91 -17.25
CA ARG A 162 15.54 5.87 -17.72
C ARG A 162 15.42 4.73 -16.72
N GLU A 163 16.56 4.14 -16.36
CA GLU A 163 16.60 2.88 -15.61
C GLU A 163 16.05 3.00 -14.19
N LEU A 164 16.19 4.17 -13.56
CA LEU A 164 15.68 4.40 -12.20
C LEU A 164 14.16 4.62 -12.14
N GLN A 165 13.46 4.78 -13.28
CA GLN A 165 12.00 4.77 -13.28
C GLN A 165 11.47 3.40 -12.83
N THR A 166 12.10 2.32 -13.32
CA THR A 166 11.80 0.95 -12.91
C THR A 166 12.06 0.74 -11.42
N THR A 167 13.12 1.34 -10.86
CA THR A 167 13.38 1.25 -9.41
C THR A 167 12.31 1.96 -8.60
N ARG A 168 11.92 3.18 -9.01
CA ARG A 168 10.89 3.95 -8.30
C ARG A 168 9.53 3.25 -8.30
N ALA A 169 9.24 2.47 -9.34
CA ALA A 169 8.01 1.70 -9.45
C ALA A 169 8.11 0.30 -8.80
N PHE A 170 9.27 -0.10 -8.27
CA PHE A 170 9.44 -1.43 -7.69
C PHE A 170 8.73 -1.50 -6.34
N ASP A 171 8.06 -2.62 -6.08
CA ASP A 171 7.31 -2.84 -4.84
C ASP A 171 8.20 -2.63 -3.61
N GLY A 172 7.73 -1.79 -2.69
CA GLY A 172 8.48 -1.43 -1.49
C GLY A 172 9.45 -0.26 -1.61
N ASN A 173 9.66 0.31 -2.80
CA ASN A 173 10.45 1.53 -2.93
C ASN A 173 9.66 2.71 -2.34
N LEU A 174 10.15 3.28 -1.25
CA LEU A 174 9.55 4.44 -0.58
C LEU A 174 10.09 5.76 -1.13
N ALA A 175 11.36 5.77 -1.55
CA ALA A 175 12.02 6.93 -2.13
C ALA A 175 13.23 6.51 -2.97
N LEU A 176 13.53 7.33 -3.99
CA LEU A 176 14.79 7.26 -4.71
C LEU A 176 15.25 8.63 -5.23
N ASP A 177 16.42 9.05 -4.76
CA ASP A 177 17.10 10.27 -5.18
C ASP A 177 18.51 9.96 -5.69
N VAL A 178 18.96 10.76 -6.67
CA VAL A 178 20.34 10.75 -7.14
C VAL A 178 20.99 12.03 -6.70
N ILE A 179 21.92 11.92 -5.77
CA ILE A 179 22.68 13.01 -5.21
C ILE A 179 24.02 13.02 -5.94
N VAL A 180 24.39 14.16 -6.53
CA VAL A 180 25.66 14.35 -7.21
C VAL A 180 26.50 15.25 -6.33
N ASP A 181 27.74 14.85 -6.08
CA ASP A 181 28.72 15.67 -5.39
C ASP A 181 28.96 16.96 -6.18
N GLU A 182 28.83 18.11 -5.50
CA GLU A 182 28.95 19.43 -6.11
C GLU A 182 30.38 19.70 -6.60
N ASP A 183 31.38 19.20 -5.87
CA ASP A 183 32.80 19.39 -6.17
C ASP A 183 33.35 18.30 -7.10
N ASP A 184 32.62 17.19 -7.24
CA ASP A 184 33.02 16.06 -8.07
C ASP A 184 31.83 15.45 -8.83
N PRO A 185 31.54 15.93 -10.05
CA PRO A 185 30.36 15.49 -10.81
C PRO A 185 30.42 14.01 -11.26
N THR A 186 31.53 13.32 -11.00
CA THR A 186 31.69 11.88 -11.25
C THR A 186 31.33 11.02 -10.03
N HIS A 187 31.15 11.63 -8.86
CA HIS A 187 30.79 10.95 -7.62
C HIS A 187 29.31 11.13 -7.34
N TRP A 188 28.54 10.04 -7.45
CA TRP A 188 27.10 10.07 -7.19
C TRP A 188 26.74 9.12 -6.07
N ILE A 189 25.74 9.51 -5.29
CA ILE A 189 25.07 8.68 -4.30
C ILE A 189 23.65 8.47 -4.77
N ILE A 190 23.28 7.21 -4.97
CA ILE A 190 21.88 6.82 -5.18
C ILE A 190 21.33 6.50 -3.80
N TYR A 191 20.49 7.41 -3.30
CA TYR A 191 19.76 7.26 -2.05
C TYR A 191 18.48 6.50 -2.33
N GLU A 192 18.29 5.36 -1.65
CA GLU A 192 17.09 4.55 -1.77
C GLU A 192 16.50 4.30 -0.39
N ARG A 193 15.18 4.43 -0.26
CA ARG A 193 14.45 3.93 0.91
C ARG A 193 13.57 2.76 0.51
N TRP A 194 13.66 1.70 1.30
CA TRP A 194 12.85 0.50 1.15
C TRP A 194 11.99 0.30 2.38
N ASN A 195 10.76 -0.14 2.18
CA ASN A 195 9.81 -0.39 3.26
C ASN A 195 10.22 -1.59 4.13
N SER A 196 11.02 -2.53 3.61
CA SER A 196 11.66 -3.57 4.43
C SER A 196 12.97 -4.10 3.84
N VAL A 197 13.74 -4.85 4.65
CA VAL A 197 14.93 -5.59 4.19
C VAL A 197 14.56 -6.59 3.09
N GLU A 198 13.45 -7.30 3.25
CA GLU A 198 12.99 -8.31 2.30
C GLU A 198 12.66 -7.70 0.94
N GLN A 199 12.04 -6.51 0.91
CA GLN A 199 11.76 -5.80 -0.34
C GLN A 199 13.04 -5.27 -1.01
N ASP A 200 14.02 -4.76 -0.24
CA ASP A 200 15.35 -4.44 -0.78
C ASP A 200 16.01 -5.69 -1.41
N GLU A 201 15.96 -6.84 -0.75
CA GLU A 201 16.57 -8.08 -1.22
C GLU A 201 15.88 -8.66 -2.47
N ALA A 202 14.55 -8.57 -2.53
CA ALA A 202 13.79 -8.89 -3.74
C ALA A 202 14.21 -7.98 -4.91
N TYR A 203 14.32 -6.68 -4.66
CA TYR A 203 14.79 -5.72 -5.66
C TYR A 203 16.22 -6.00 -6.12
N ARG A 204 17.15 -6.36 -5.21
CA ARG A 204 18.52 -6.72 -5.59
C ARG A 204 18.56 -7.98 -6.44
N SER A 205 17.75 -8.98 -6.10
CA SER A 205 17.64 -10.20 -6.90
C SER A 205 17.14 -9.89 -8.32
N PHE A 206 16.16 -9.00 -8.45
CA PHE A 206 15.71 -8.49 -9.74
C PHE A 206 16.83 -7.77 -10.50
N ARG A 207 17.56 -6.83 -9.87
CA ARG A 207 18.69 -6.11 -10.49
C ARG A 207 19.90 -6.99 -10.82
N ALA A 208 20.02 -8.15 -10.20
CA ALA A 208 21.03 -9.16 -10.54
C ALA A 208 20.60 -10.06 -11.71
N GLY A 209 19.33 -10.05 -12.09
CA GLY A 209 18.75 -10.87 -13.16
C GLY A 209 18.05 -10.02 -14.22
N GLU A 210 16.73 -10.20 -14.35
CA GLU A 210 15.91 -9.60 -15.41
C GLU A 210 15.97 -8.06 -15.44
N GLY A 211 16.23 -7.42 -14.30
CA GLY A 211 16.33 -5.97 -14.15
C GLY A 211 17.74 -5.41 -14.28
N GLN A 212 18.72 -6.18 -14.74
CA GLN A 212 20.11 -5.75 -14.79
C GLN A 212 20.30 -4.50 -15.67
N ILE A 213 21.02 -3.50 -15.12
CA ILE A 213 21.44 -2.33 -15.88
C ILE A 213 22.73 -2.66 -16.64
N THR A 214 22.60 -3.21 -17.84
CA THR A 214 23.74 -3.75 -18.62
C THR A 214 24.74 -2.69 -19.07
N GLY A 215 24.31 -1.44 -19.29
CA GLY A 215 25.19 -0.34 -19.72
C GLY A 215 26.05 0.27 -18.61
N LEU A 216 25.65 0.12 -17.34
CA LEU A 216 26.29 0.82 -16.23
C LEU A 216 27.77 0.41 -15.99
N PRO A 217 28.16 -0.89 -16.02
CA PRO A 217 29.53 -1.30 -15.74
C PRO A 217 30.59 -0.61 -16.60
N ALA A 218 30.28 -0.28 -17.86
CA ALA A 218 31.21 0.37 -18.77
C ALA A 218 31.49 1.85 -18.40
N LEU A 219 30.58 2.48 -17.67
CA LEU A 219 30.62 3.91 -17.30
C LEU A 219 31.36 4.14 -15.97
N LEU A 220 31.59 3.09 -15.19
CA LEU A 220 32.16 3.17 -13.85
C LEU A 220 33.70 3.23 -13.90
N ALA A 221 34.27 4.12 -13.08
CA ALA A 221 35.71 4.20 -12.82
C ALA A 221 36.16 3.28 -11.67
N ALA A 222 35.23 2.87 -10.80
CA ALA A 222 35.46 1.92 -9.72
C ALA A 222 34.19 1.08 -9.46
N PRO A 223 34.31 -0.11 -8.85
CA PRO A 223 33.14 -0.88 -8.42
C PRO A 223 32.23 -0.04 -7.50
N PRO A 224 30.90 -0.13 -7.64
CA PRO A 224 29.98 0.57 -6.75
C PRO A 224 30.11 0.09 -5.31
N VAL A 225 29.99 1.00 -4.36
CA VAL A 225 29.95 0.67 -2.93
C VAL A 225 28.51 0.79 -2.46
N LYS A 226 28.00 -0.27 -1.85
CA LYS A 226 26.65 -0.30 -1.30
C LYS A 226 26.73 -0.40 0.21
N THR A 227 26.05 0.49 0.90
CA THR A 227 25.86 0.40 2.35
C THR A 227 24.39 0.45 2.68
N ARG A 228 23.97 -0.45 3.57
CA ARG A 228 22.62 -0.58 4.08
C ARG A 228 22.59 -0.05 5.50
N TYR A 229 21.62 0.79 5.80
CA TYR A 229 21.42 1.45 7.09
C TYR A 229 20.01 1.13 7.60
N LEU A 230 19.88 1.07 8.92
CA LEU A 230 18.60 0.98 9.61
C LEU A 230 18.31 2.33 10.25
N ASP A 231 17.06 2.75 10.24
CA ASP A 231 16.64 3.95 10.95
C ASP A 231 16.72 3.68 12.47
N THR A 232 17.24 4.65 13.22
CA THR A 232 17.32 4.62 14.69
C THR A 232 16.46 5.73 15.28
N ASP A 233 16.03 5.58 16.54
CA ASP A 233 15.16 6.52 17.26
C ASP A 233 15.91 7.64 17.99
N ILE A 234 17.17 7.88 17.61
CA ILE A 234 18.10 8.84 18.25
C ILE A 234 18.55 9.96 17.32
#